data_AF-F2NG13-F1
#
_entry.id   AF-F2NG13-F1
#
_cell.length_a   1.000
_cell.length_b   1.000
_cell.length_c   1.000
_cell.angle_alpha   90.00
_cell.angle_beta   90.00
_cell.angle_gamma   90.00
#
_symmetry.space_group_name_H-M   'P 1'
#
loop_
_entity.id
_entity.type
_entity.pdbx_description
1 polymer ?
#
loop_
_entity_poly.entity_id
_entity_poly.type
_entity_poly.pdbx_seq_one_letter_code
_entity_poly.pdbx_strand_id
1 'polypeptide(L)' 'MPRRRLNTSQDCRRYLANVINRLEAGTLDPNIAGRLAYITNIIIRAIETSELETRLNALEERFSENPKSRLLRLAR' A
#
# COMPACT_ATOMS: atom_id res chain seq x y z
N MET A 1 7.95 -23.96 -5.04
CA MET A 1 6.93 -22.96 -4.60
C MET A 1 7.13 -21.69 -5.41
N PRO A 2 6.16 -21.23 -6.21
CA PRO A 2 6.27 -19.95 -6.90
C PRO A 2 6.47 -18.81 -5.88
N ARG A 3 7.34 -17.83 -6.20
CA ARG A 3 7.56 -16.66 -5.34
C ARG A 3 6.24 -15.88 -5.23
N ARG A 4 5.73 -15.73 -4.00
CA ARG A 4 4.54 -14.91 -3.75
C ARG A 4 4.86 -13.45 -4.09
N ARG A 5 3.99 -12.83 -4.87
CA ARG A 5 4.06 -11.39 -5.19
C ARG A 5 3.12 -10.65 -4.26
N LEU A 6 3.61 -9.61 -3.60
CA LEU A 6 2.86 -8.77 -2.66
C LEU A 6 2.68 -7.38 -3.29
N ASN A 7 2.13 -7.34 -4.50
CA ASN A 7 2.08 -6.13 -5.31
C ASN A 7 0.86 -5.26 -4.99
N THR A 8 -0.16 -5.86 -4.39
CA THR A 8 -1.42 -5.20 -4.05
C THR A 8 -1.77 -5.43 -2.59
N SER A 9 -2.57 -4.54 -2.01
CA SER A 9 -3.16 -4.73 -0.68
C SER A 9 -3.96 -6.05 -0.60
N GLN A 10 -4.59 -6.45 -1.71
CA GLN A 10 -5.30 -7.71 -1.87
C GLN A 10 -4.38 -8.95 -1.77
N ASP A 11 -3.16 -8.88 -2.31
CA ASP A 11 -2.17 -9.94 -2.18
C ASP A 11 -1.64 -10.03 -0.75
N CYS A 12 -1.34 -8.88 -0.15
CA CYS A 12 -0.94 -8.78 1.26
C CYS A 12 -2.01 -9.36 2.20
N ARG A 13 -3.30 -9.07 1.94
CA ARG A 13 -4.41 -9.65 2.71
C ARG A 13 -4.44 -11.18 2.62
N ARG A 14 -4.32 -11.73 1.40
CA ARG A 14 -4.28 -13.19 1.19
C ARG A 14 -3.11 -13.83 1.91
N TYR A 15 -1.95 -13.16 1.89
CA TYR A 15 -0.78 -13.61 2.62
C TYR A 15 -0.99 -13.61 4.14
N LEU A 16 -1.53 -12.52 4.70
CA LEU A 16 -1.83 -12.44 6.14
C LEU A 16 -2.84 -13.50 6.58
N ALA A 17 -3.88 -13.76 5.78
CA ALA A 17 -4.82 -14.83 6.06
C ALA A 17 -4.12 -16.20 6.17
N ASN A 18 -3.14 -16.48 5.28
CA ASN A 18 -2.34 -17.70 5.39
C ASN A 18 -1.46 -17.72 6.64
N VAL A 19 -0.88 -16.59 7.03
CA VAL A 19 -0.07 -16.46 8.26
C VAL A 19 -0.93 -16.72 9.50
N ILE A 20 -2.11 -16.11 9.58
CA ILE A 20 -3.06 -16.27 10.69
C ILE A 20 -3.48 -17.74 10.83
N ASN A 21 -3.94 -18.37 9.75
CA ASN A 21 -4.36 -19.77 9.79
C ASN A 21 -3.24 -20.70 10.28
N ARG A 22 -1.99 -20.44 9.89
CA ARG A 22 -0.84 -21.25 10.32
C ARG A 22 -0.46 -21.01 11.78
N LEU A 23 -0.59 -19.77 12.27
CA LEU A 23 -0.40 -19.40 13.66
C LEU A 23 -1.45 -20.07 14.55
N GLU A 24 -2.74 -19.96 14.18
CA GLU A 24 -3.85 -20.58 14.91
C GLU A 24 -3.77 -22.11 14.91
N ALA A 25 -3.26 -22.70 13.82
CA ALA A 25 -2.99 -24.15 13.75
C ALA A 25 -1.76 -24.59 14.56
N GLY A 26 -1.01 -23.67 15.19
CA GLY A 26 0.22 -23.98 15.93
C GLY A 26 1.41 -24.40 15.04
N THR A 27 1.30 -24.20 13.73
CA THR A 27 2.31 -24.59 12.72
C THR A 27 3.27 -23.44 12.35
N LEU A 28 3.13 -22.31 13.03
CA LEU A 28 3.97 -21.13 12.85
C LEU A 28 4.30 -20.53 14.22
N ASP A 29 5.58 -20.28 14.46
CA ASP A 29 6.04 -19.61 15.67
C ASP A 29 5.44 -18.19 15.79
N PRO A 30 4.90 -17.80 16.96
CA PRO A 30 4.29 -16.48 17.16
C PRO A 30 5.24 -15.30 16.91
N ASN A 31 6.53 -15.41 17.24
CA ASN A 31 7.49 -14.34 16.99
C ASN A 31 7.73 -14.16 15.49
N ILE A 32 7.83 -15.27 14.75
CA ILE A 32 7.93 -15.23 13.29
C ILE A 32 6.65 -14.62 12.70
N ALA A 33 5.47 -15.07 13.13
CA ALA A 33 4.19 -14.53 12.66
C ALA A 33 4.10 -13.01 12.86
N GLY A 34 4.50 -12.51 14.04
CA GLY A 34 4.54 -11.07 14.33
C GLY A 34 5.45 -10.29 13.38
N ARG A 35 6.66 -10.79 13.10
CA ARG A 35 7.58 -10.15 12.15
C ARG A 35 7.02 -10.13 10.73
N LEU A 36 6.40 -11.23 10.28
CA LEU A 36 5.77 -11.31 8.96
C LEU A 36 4.59 -10.34 8.84
N ALA A 37 3.76 -10.22 9.88
CA ALA A 37 2.67 -9.26 9.92
C ALA A 37 3.18 -7.81 9.83
N TYR A 38 4.23 -7.50 10.60
CA TYR A 38 4.86 -6.18 10.59
C TYR A 38 5.42 -5.79 9.21
N ILE A 39 6.22 -6.66 8.59
CA ILE A 39 6.79 -6.41 7.26
C ILE A 39 5.68 -6.27 6.21
N THR A 40 4.63 -7.09 6.29
CA THR A 40 3.50 -6.99 5.37
C THR A 40 2.76 -5.66 5.53
N ASN A 41 2.63 -5.16 6.76
CA ASN A 41 2.03 -3.85 7.01
C ASN A 41 2.86 -2.72 6.39
N ILE A 42 4.19 -2.78 6.44
CA ILE A 42 5.06 -1.81 5.74
C ILE A 42 4.77 -1.80 4.23
N ILE A 43 4.64 -2.99 3.62
CA ILE A 43 4.31 -3.11 2.19
C ILE A 43 2.94 -2.50 1.89
N ILE A 44 1.93 -2.80 2.71
CA ILE A 44 0.59 -2.21 2.55
C ILE A 44 0.66 -0.69 2.58
N ARG A 45 1.40 -0.10 3.54
CA ARG A 45 1.57 1.35 3.62
C ARG A 45 2.26 1.94 2.39
N ALA A 46 3.31 1.29 1.89
CA ALA A 46 3.99 1.75 0.67
C ALA A 46 3.06 1.73 -0.56
N ILE A 47 2.23 0.70 -0.69
CA ILE A 47 1.22 0.60 -1.76
C ILE A 47 0.18 1.73 -1.62
N GLU A 48 -0.39 1.89 -0.43
CA GLU A 48 -1.39 2.94 -0.15
C GLU A 48 -0.83 4.34 -0.44
N THR A 49 0.40 4.64 0.02
CA THR A 49 1.07 5.92 -0.23
C THR A 49 1.28 6.14 -1.73
N SER A 50 1.80 5.15 -2.45
CA SER A 50 2.05 5.28 -3.89
C SER A 50 0.76 5.49 -4.70
N GLU A 51 -0.33 4.80 -4.34
CA GLU A 51 -1.64 5.01 -4.97
C GLU A 51 -2.20 6.42 -4.70
N LEU A 52 -2.03 6.91 -3.46
CA LEU A 52 -2.45 8.27 -3.10
C LEU A 52 -1.64 9.34 -3.82
N GLU A 53 -0.30 9.19 -3.90
CA GLU A 53 0.57 10.07 -4.67
C GLU A 53 0.18 10.10 -6.14
N THR A 54 -0.09 8.94 -6.74
CA THR A 54 -0.54 8.83 -8.13
C THR A 54 -1.86 9.59 -8.35
N ARG A 55 -2.83 9.42 -7.44
CA ARG A 55 -4.12 10.11 -7.51
C ARG A 55 -3.98 11.61 -7.29
N LEU A 56 -3.11 12.04 -6.38
CA LEU A 56 -2.83 13.44 -6.12
C LEU A 56 -2.21 14.10 -7.34
N ASN A 57 -1.18 13.50 -7.93
CA ASN A 57 -0.53 14.00 -9.15
C ASN A 57 -1.53 14.16 -10.30
N ALA A 58 -2.40 13.16 -10.51
CA ALA A 58 -3.44 13.22 -11.54
C ALA A 58 -4.47 14.35 -11.29
N LEU A 59 -4.75 14.69 -10.03
CA LEU A 59 -5.57 15.85 -9.70
C LEU A 59 -4.81 17.16 -9.97
N GLU A 60 -3.57 17.26 -9.49
CA GLU A 60 -2.73 18.45 -9.67
C GLU A 60 -2.48 18.79 -11.14
N GLU A 61 -2.32 17.80 -12.01
CA GLU A 61 -2.24 17.98 -13.47
C GLU A 61 -3.51 18.61 -14.03
N ARG A 62 -4.69 18.05 -13.70
CA ARG A 62 -6.00 18.59 -14.14
C ARG A 62 -6.24 20.02 -13.67
N PHE A 63 -5.79 20.36 -12.46
CA PHE A 63 -5.90 21.72 -11.95
C PHE A 63 -4.85 22.67 -12.54
N SER A 64 -3.69 22.18 -12.94
CA SER A 64 -2.65 23.01 -13.57
C SER A 64 -3.02 23.40 -15.01
N GLU A 65 -3.80 22.57 -15.69
CA GLU A 65 -4.35 22.84 -17.03
C GLU A 65 -5.54 23.80 -17.02
N ASN A 66 -6.18 24.04 -15.86
CA ASN A 66 -7.29 24.97 -15.75
C ASN A 66 -6.79 26.43 -15.68
N PRO A 67 -7.19 27.32 -16.63
CA PRO A 67 -6.69 28.69 -16.71
C PRO A 67 -6.93 29.53 -15.45
N LYS A 68 -8.02 29.28 -14.70
CA LYS A 68 -8.37 30.05 -13.50
C LYS A 68 -7.44 29.76 -12.31
N SER A 69 -6.91 28.55 -12.19
CA SER A 69 -5.98 28.14 -11.12
C SER A 69 -4.54 28.56 -11.39
N ARG A 70 -4.17 28.70 -12.67
CA ARG A 70 -2.84 29.20 -13.08
C ARG A 70 -2.58 30.64 -12.60
N LEU A 71 -3.63 31.48 -12.58
CA LEU A 71 -3.60 32.86 -12.06
C LEU A 71 -3.40 32.92 -10.54
N LEU A 72 -3.95 31.97 -9.78
CA LEU A 72 -3.80 31.90 -8.32
C LEU A 72 -2.38 31.50 -7.89
N ARG A 73 -1.66 30.72 -8.71
CA ARG A 73 -0.26 30.35 -8.47
C ARG A 73 0.74 31.46 -8.81
N LEU A 74 0.43 32.33 -9.78
CA LEU A 74 1.28 33.47 -10.16
C LEU A 74 1.15 34.67 -9.21
N ALA A 75 0.18 34.66 -8.30
CA ALA A 75 -0.10 35.71 -7.34
C ALA A 75 0.51 35.47 -5.94
N ARG A 76 1.30 34.39 -5.78
CA ARG A 76 2.12 34.08 -4.60
C ARG A 76 3.59 34.18 -4.96
#